data_AF-A0A8I0L0T7-F1
#
_entry.id   AF-A0A8I0L0T7-F1
#
_cell.length_a   1.000
_cell.length_b   1.000
_cell.length_c   1.000
_cell.angle_alpha   90.00
_cell.angle_beta   90.00
_cell.angle_gamma   90.00
#
_symmetry.space_group_name_H-M   'P 1'
#
loop_
_entity.id
_entity.type
_entity.pdbx_description
1 polymer ?
#
loop_
_entity_poly.entity_id
_entity_poly.type
_entity_poly.pdbx_seq_one_letter_code
_entity_poly.pdbx_strand_id
1 'polypeptide(L)'
;MLDFNKRPGIAERINALVDAALIAEREATPSRDYLGASRLGHPCERALQFEFAGAPKDEGQDFSGRSLRIFAIGHELEDLAIRWLRAAGLDLVSQKRDGGQFGFSVAGGRIRGHVDGIVAEAPAALGLRTPALWECKTMNAKNWRETVAKGVTVAKPVYAAQIALYQAYMEATVPGISANPALFTAINKDTAELHHELVPFD
;
A
#
# COMPACT_ATOMS: atom_id res chain seq x y z
N MET A 1 8.50 -40.58 5.68
CA MET A 1 8.85 -41.25 4.41
C MET A 1 8.47 -40.29 3.30
N LEU A 2 9.44 -39.77 2.53
CA LEU A 2 9.16 -38.89 1.40
C LEU A 2 8.61 -39.73 0.25
N ASP A 3 7.42 -39.40 -0.23
CA ASP A 3 6.81 -40.07 -1.39
C ASP A 3 7.27 -39.39 -2.68
N PHE A 4 8.26 -40.00 -3.33
CA PHE A 4 8.80 -39.54 -4.62
C PHE A 4 7.87 -39.84 -5.81
N ASN A 5 6.74 -40.52 -5.60
CA ASN A 5 5.74 -40.82 -6.63
C ASN A 5 4.50 -39.91 -6.55
N LYS A 6 4.50 -38.91 -5.65
CA LYS A 6 3.38 -37.97 -5.55
C LYS A 6 3.19 -37.24 -6.87
N ARG A 7 2.12 -37.60 -7.59
CA ARG A 7 1.67 -36.87 -8.79
C ARG A 7 0.82 -35.67 -8.34
N PRO A 8 0.99 -34.50 -8.97
CA PRO A 8 0.22 -33.35 -8.57
C PRO A 8 -1.27 -33.58 -8.82
N GLY A 9 -2.07 -33.37 -7.77
CA GLY A 9 -3.53 -33.47 -7.86
C GLY A 9 -4.12 -32.34 -8.70
N ILE A 10 -5.42 -32.43 -9.01
CA ILE A 10 -6.10 -31.39 -9.81
C ILE A 10 -5.95 -29.98 -9.21
N ALA A 11 -6.03 -29.85 -7.88
CA ALA A 11 -5.85 -28.56 -7.20
C ALA A 11 -4.45 -27.97 -7.40
N GLU A 12 -3.40 -28.79 -7.27
CA GLU A 12 -2.01 -28.35 -7.48
C GLU A 12 -1.79 -27.92 -8.93
N ARG A 13 -2.37 -28.66 -9.89
CA ARG A 13 -2.28 -28.32 -11.33
C ARG A 13 -3.01 -27.02 -11.68
N ILE A 14 -4.23 -26.81 -11.16
CA ILE A 14 -4.98 -25.56 -11.37
C ILE A 14 -4.22 -24.39 -10.75
N ASN A 15 -3.77 -24.52 -9.50
CA ASN A 15 -3.04 -23.44 -8.82
C ASN A 15 -1.74 -23.08 -9.55
N ALA A 16 -1.01 -24.07 -10.07
CA ALA A 16 0.19 -23.83 -10.87
C ALA A 16 -0.11 -23.08 -12.18
N LEU A 17 -1.21 -23.40 -12.87
CA LEU A 17 -1.63 -22.66 -14.07
C LEU A 17 -2.01 -21.21 -13.75
N VAL A 18 -2.72 -20.97 -12.64
CA VAL A 18 -3.06 -19.62 -12.18
C VAL A 18 -1.79 -18.84 -11.79
N ASP A 19 -0.88 -19.46 -11.03
CA ASP A 19 0.40 -18.83 -10.65
C ASP A 19 1.22 -18.46 -11.90
N ALA A 20 1.32 -19.36 -12.87
CA ALA A 20 2.05 -19.11 -14.12
C ALA A 20 1.42 -17.97 -14.94
N ALA A 21 0.09 -17.90 -15.03
CA ALA A 21 -0.60 -16.83 -15.74
C ALA A 21 -0.34 -15.46 -15.12
N LEU A 22 -0.42 -15.35 -13.78
CA LEU A 22 -0.16 -14.11 -13.06
C LEU A 22 1.30 -13.67 -13.19
N ILE A 23 2.25 -14.61 -13.16
CA ILE A 23 3.68 -14.31 -13.34
C ILE A 23 3.92 -13.79 -14.76
N ALA A 24 3.37 -14.46 -15.79
CA ALA A 24 3.52 -14.02 -17.18
C ALA A 24 2.94 -12.61 -17.41
N GLU A 25 1.79 -12.30 -16.83
CA GLU A 25 1.21 -10.95 -16.86
C GLU A 25 2.12 -9.91 -16.19
N ARG A 26 2.71 -10.26 -15.05
CA ARG A 26 3.65 -9.40 -14.33
C ARG A 26 4.92 -9.16 -15.15
N GLU A 27 5.48 -10.18 -15.78
CA GLU A 27 6.68 -10.10 -16.62
C GLU A 27 6.45 -9.25 -17.88
N ALA A 28 5.22 -9.23 -18.40
CA ALA A 28 4.83 -8.34 -19.49
C ALA A 28 4.71 -6.86 -19.08
N THR A 29 4.63 -6.57 -17.78
CA THR A 29 4.54 -5.20 -17.26
C THR A 29 5.93 -4.57 -17.20
N PRO A 30 6.15 -3.38 -17.80
CA PRO A 30 7.42 -2.68 -17.70
C PRO A 30 7.84 -2.42 -16.25
N SER A 31 9.11 -2.70 -15.95
CA SER A 31 9.70 -2.34 -14.66
C SER A 31 9.65 -0.82 -14.46
N ARG A 32 9.38 -0.40 -13.23
CA ARG A 32 9.42 1.01 -12.85
C ARG A 32 10.85 1.53 -12.94
N ASP A 33 11.01 2.75 -13.40
CA ASP A 33 12.29 3.48 -13.54
C ASP A 33 12.59 4.41 -12.34
N TYR A 34 11.75 4.34 -11.31
CA TYR A 34 11.80 5.18 -10.11
C TYR A 34 11.71 4.34 -8.83
N LEU A 35 12.29 4.87 -7.75
CA LEU A 35 12.12 4.35 -6.40
C LEU A 35 10.78 4.84 -5.84
N GLY A 36 9.91 3.91 -5.46
CA GLY A 36 8.63 4.25 -4.84
C GLY A 36 8.85 4.85 -3.45
N ALA A 37 8.19 5.96 -3.13
CA ALA A 37 8.32 6.57 -1.82
C ALA A 37 7.82 5.66 -0.66
N SER A 38 6.95 4.69 -0.95
CA SER A 38 6.58 3.61 -0.02
C SER A 38 7.73 2.67 0.38
N ARG A 39 8.88 2.76 -0.31
CA ARG A 39 10.09 2.00 -0.02
C ARG A 39 11.04 2.76 0.89
N LEU A 40 10.98 4.09 0.93
CA LEU A 40 11.98 4.92 1.60
C LEU A 40 12.07 4.71 3.12
N GLY A 41 11.02 4.16 3.76
CA GLY A 41 11.06 3.74 5.15
C GLY A 41 11.68 2.36 5.41
N HIS A 42 12.26 1.71 4.39
CA HIS A 42 12.87 0.40 4.54
C HIS A 42 14.17 0.50 5.36
N PRO A 43 14.38 -0.34 6.39
CA PRO A 43 15.49 -0.18 7.32
C PRO A 43 16.88 -0.47 6.70
N CYS A 44 16.92 -1.24 5.60
CA CYS A 44 18.17 -1.52 4.89
C CYS A 44 18.37 -0.54 3.74
N GLU A 45 19.19 0.48 3.96
CA GLU A 45 19.55 1.47 2.94
C GLU A 45 20.24 0.84 1.72
N ARG A 46 21.06 -0.19 1.93
CA ARG A 46 21.73 -0.89 0.82
C ARG A 46 20.70 -1.57 -0.10
N ALA A 47 19.61 -2.10 0.44
CA ALA A 47 18.54 -2.65 -0.38
C ALA A 47 17.89 -1.56 -1.23
N LEU A 48 17.68 -0.36 -0.68
CA LEU A 48 17.18 0.80 -1.44
C LEU A 48 18.15 1.24 -2.53
N GLN A 49 19.45 1.21 -2.28
CA GLN A 49 20.46 1.52 -3.30
C GLN A 49 20.43 0.52 -4.47
N PHE A 50 20.30 -0.79 -4.18
CA PHE A 50 20.16 -1.80 -5.23
C PHE A 50 18.89 -1.62 -6.04
N GLU A 51 17.76 -1.35 -5.37
CA GLU A 51 16.49 -1.07 -6.04
C GLU A 51 16.59 0.20 -6.91
N PHE A 52 17.20 1.27 -6.40
CA PHE A 52 17.42 2.51 -7.13
C PHE A 52 18.35 2.34 -8.35
N ALA A 53 19.38 1.50 -8.22
CA ALA A 53 20.32 1.21 -9.29
C ALA A 53 19.78 0.21 -10.34
N GLY A 54 18.62 -0.40 -10.09
CA GLY A 54 18.07 -1.45 -10.95
C GLY A 54 18.91 -2.73 -10.94
N ALA A 55 19.57 -3.02 -9.82
CA ALA A 55 20.34 -4.25 -9.68
C ALA A 55 19.42 -5.48 -9.84
N PRO A 56 19.87 -6.54 -10.54
CA PRO A 56 19.08 -7.75 -10.67
C PRO A 56 18.85 -8.37 -9.28
N LYS A 57 17.69 -8.99 -9.10
CA LYS A 57 17.41 -9.74 -7.88
C LYS A 57 18.14 -11.08 -7.90
N ASP A 58 18.38 -11.62 -6.71
CA ASP A 58 18.85 -12.99 -6.57
C ASP A 58 17.83 -13.98 -7.14
N GLU A 59 18.33 -15.11 -7.63
CA GLU A 59 17.50 -16.15 -8.23
C GLU A 59 16.40 -16.61 -7.26
N GLY A 60 15.16 -16.67 -7.76
CA GLY A 60 13.99 -17.05 -6.96
C GLY A 60 13.43 -15.95 -6.03
N GLN A 61 13.97 -14.72 -6.05
CA GLN A 61 13.44 -13.59 -5.27
C GLN A 61 12.36 -12.78 -6.02
N ASP A 62 11.88 -13.27 -7.17
CA ASP A 62 10.74 -12.68 -7.85
C ASP A 62 9.40 -12.99 -7.18
N PHE A 63 8.37 -12.25 -7.57
CA PHE A 63 7.06 -12.41 -6.97
C PHE A 63 6.45 -13.75 -7.37
N SER A 64 6.22 -14.61 -6.36
CA SER A 64 5.40 -15.80 -6.54
C SER A 64 3.96 -15.43 -6.94
N GLY A 65 3.24 -16.34 -7.62
CA GLY A 65 1.82 -16.15 -7.93
C GLY A 65 0.96 -15.96 -6.67
N ARG A 66 1.36 -16.54 -5.53
CA ARG A 66 0.76 -16.24 -4.22
C ARG A 66 0.93 -14.77 -3.83
N SER A 67 2.14 -14.21 -3.97
CA SER A 67 2.41 -12.80 -3.67
C SER A 67 1.58 -11.88 -4.58
N LEU A 68 1.46 -12.21 -5.85
CA LEU A 68 0.66 -11.46 -6.83
C LEU A 68 -0.83 -11.47 -6.46
N ARG A 69 -1.39 -12.61 -6.06
CA ARG A 69 -2.77 -12.66 -5.52
C ARG A 69 -2.96 -11.82 -4.28
N ILE A 70 -1.98 -11.82 -3.36
CA ILE A 70 -2.04 -11.01 -2.13
C ILE A 70 -2.12 -9.51 -2.47
N PHE A 71 -1.37 -9.06 -3.49
CA PHE A 71 -1.42 -7.67 -3.96
C PHE A 71 -2.76 -7.35 -4.64
N ALA A 72 -3.25 -8.23 -5.52
CA ALA A 72 -4.54 -8.05 -6.19
C ALA A 72 -5.69 -7.93 -5.20
N ILE A 73 -5.77 -8.84 -4.21
CA ILE A 73 -6.76 -8.76 -3.12
C ILE A 73 -6.61 -7.46 -2.32
N GLY A 74 -5.38 -6.98 -2.13
CA GLY A 74 -5.10 -5.70 -1.50
C GLY A 74 -5.78 -4.53 -2.22
N HIS A 75 -5.64 -4.46 -3.55
CA HIS A 75 -6.27 -3.42 -4.37
C HIS A 75 -7.81 -3.50 -4.33
N GLU A 76 -8.38 -4.69 -4.44
CA GLU A 76 -9.85 -4.86 -4.35
C GLU A 76 -10.42 -4.41 -3.00
N LEU A 77 -9.69 -4.66 -1.91
CA LEU A 77 -10.06 -4.21 -0.58
C LEU A 77 -9.87 -2.70 -0.37
N GLU A 78 -8.90 -2.09 -1.04
CA GLU A 78 -8.73 -0.64 -1.07
C GLU A 78 -9.93 0.04 -1.74
N ASP A 79 -10.36 -0.47 -2.90
CA ASP A 79 -11.57 0.01 -3.59
C ASP A 79 -12.83 -0.14 -2.72
N LEU A 80 -12.94 -1.24 -1.97
CA LEU A 80 -14.00 -1.43 -0.98
C LEU A 80 -13.90 -0.38 0.15
N ALA A 81 -12.71 -0.12 0.67
CA ALA A 81 -12.48 0.88 1.71
C ALA A 81 -12.92 2.28 1.25
N ILE A 82 -12.56 2.66 0.02
CA ILE A 82 -13.00 3.93 -0.59
C ILE A 82 -14.51 4.02 -0.59
N ARG A 83 -15.21 2.96 -1.05
CA ARG A 83 -16.68 2.92 -1.07
C ARG A 83 -17.27 3.05 0.33
N TRP A 84 -16.73 2.34 1.32
CA TRP A 84 -17.23 2.38 2.69
C TRP A 84 -17.02 3.74 3.36
N LEU A 85 -15.85 4.36 3.19
CA LEU A 85 -15.57 5.68 3.75
C LEU A 85 -16.44 6.77 3.14
N ARG A 86 -16.65 6.73 1.81
CA ARG A 86 -17.61 7.63 1.15
C ARG A 86 -19.04 7.43 1.64
N ALA A 87 -19.48 6.17 1.78
CA ALA A 87 -20.80 5.86 2.34
C ALA A 87 -20.95 6.32 3.80
N ALA A 88 -19.85 6.37 4.57
CA ALA A 88 -19.80 6.93 5.91
C ALA A 88 -19.78 8.48 5.95
N GLY A 89 -19.78 9.14 4.78
CA GLY A 89 -19.87 10.59 4.65
C GLY A 89 -18.54 11.32 4.49
N LEU A 90 -17.42 10.62 4.31
CA LEU A 90 -16.13 11.25 4.00
C LEU A 90 -16.08 11.65 2.52
N ASP A 91 -15.74 12.90 2.23
CA ASP A 91 -15.42 13.35 0.87
C ASP A 91 -13.99 12.92 0.52
N LEU A 92 -13.86 11.65 0.13
CA LEU A 92 -12.58 11.03 -0.19
C LEU A 92 -12.27 11.13 -1.69
N VAL A 93 -11.20 11.87 -2.01
CA VAL A 93 -10.65 12.01 -3.36
C VAL A 93 -9.50 11.01 -3.54
N SER A 94 -9.73 9.96 -4.32
CA SER A 94 -8.75 8.89 -4.59
C SER A 94 -8.21 8.89 -6.03
N GLN A 95 -8.79 9.69 -6.92
CA GLN A 95 -8.37 9.83 -8.31
C GLN A 95 -8.47 11.28 -8.75
N LYS A 96 -7.56 11.73 -9.60
CA LYS A 96 -7.63 13.02 -10.27
C LYS A 96 -8.83 13.04 -11.23
N ARG A 97 -9.29 14.25 -11.57
CA ARG A 97 -10.40 14.45 -12.53
C ARG A 97 -10.14 13.84 -13.92
N ASP A 98 -8.88 13.62 -14.27
CA ASP A 98 -8.43 12.98 -15.51
C ASP A 98 -8.24 11.45 -15.37
N GLY A 99 -8.59 10.86 -14.23
CA GLY A 99 -8.47 9.43 -13.95
C GLY A 99 -7.09 8.97 -13.44
N GLY A 100 -6.14 9.89 -13.25
CA GLY A 100 -4.80 9.57 -12.73
C GLY A 100 -4.73 9.44 -11.20
N GLN A 101 -3.70 8.75 -10.70
CA GLN A 101 -3.39 8.70 -9.26
C GLN A 101 -2.89 10.08 -8.76
N PHE A 102 -3.26 10.43 -7.53
CA PHE A 102 -2.66 11.56 -6.82
C PHE A 102 -1.27 11.18 -6.32
N GLY A 103 -0.31 12.07 -6.46
CA GLY A 103 1.08 11.74 -6.15
C GLY A 103 2.05 12.85 -6.50
N PHE A 104 3.32 12.59 -6.20
CA PHE A 104 4.42 13.52 -6.45
C PHE A 104 5.55 12.85 -7.21
N SER A 105 6.39 13.68 -7.82
CA SER A 105 7.60 13.26 -8.52
C SER A 105 8.74 14.22 -8.18
N VAL A 106 9.83 13.70 -7.62
CA VAL A 106 10.98 14.49 -7.16
C VAL A 106 12.29 13.87 -7.62
N ALA A 107 13.40 14.58 -7.36
CA ALA A 107 14.75 14.17 -7.78
C ALA A 107 14.83 13.83 -9.28
N GLY A 108 14.27 14.70 -10.13
CA GLY A 108 14.25 14.50 -11.59
C GLY A 108 13.42 13.29 -12.04
N GLY A 109 12.40 12.91 -11.27
CA GLY A 109 11.52 11.78 -11.59
C GLY A 109 11.96 10.44 -11.01
N ARG A 110 13.09 10.41 -10.31
CA ARG A 110 13.70 9.19 -9.75
C ARG A 110 13.03 8.70 -8.47
N ILE A 111 12.28 9.56 -7.78
CA ILE A 111 11.43 9.19 -6.64
C ILE A 111 10.00 9.61 -6.95
N ARG A 112 9.04 8.69 -6.77
CA ARG A 112 7.61 8.98 -6.94
C ARG A 112 6.79 8.35 -5.84
N GLY A 113 5.77 9.06 -5.38
CA GLY A 113 4.77 8.57 -4.43
C GLY A 113 3.38 8.65 -5.04
N HIS A 114 2.54 7.67 -4.73
CA HIS A 114 1.13 7.65 -5.11
C HIS A 114 0.36 7.48 -3.81
N VAL A 115 -0.51 8.44 -3.49
CA VAL A 115 -1.33 8.40 -2.29
C VAL A 115 -2.62 7.65 -2.58
N ASP A 116 -3.13 6.91 -1.60
CA ASP A 116 -4.38 6.16 -1.75
C ASP A 116 -5.58 7.12 -1.81
N GLY A 117 -5.51 8.25 -1.09
CA GLY A 117 -6.44 9.36 -1.27
C GLY A 117 -6.22 10.55 -0.35
N ILE A 118 -7.09 11.55 -0.48
CA ILE A 118 -7.16 12.73 0.36
C ILE A 118 -8.60 12.90 0.82
N VAL A 119 -8.81 13.00 2.12
CA VAL A 119 -10.10 13.41 2.69
C VAL A 119 -10.19 14.93 2.61
N ALA A 120 -11.05 15.43 1.72
CA ALA A 120 -11.27 16.86 1.53
C ALA A 120 -12.18 17.43 2.64
N GLU A 121 -13.23 16.70 2.99
CA GLU A 121 -14.20 17.05 4.03
C GLU A 121 -14.65 15.79 4.77
N ALA A 122 -15.06 15.94 6.02
CA ALA A 122 -15.53 14.83 6.85
C ALA A 122 -16.68 15.27 7.77
N PRO A 123 -17.55 14.35 8.20
CA PRO A 123 -18.60 14.67 9.18
C PRO A 123 -17.98 15.27 10.45
N ALA A 124 -18.51 16.39 10.92
CA ALA A 124 -17.98 17.10 12.10
C ALA A 124 -17.89 16.21 13.35
N ALA A 125 -18.80 15.23 13.48
CA ALA A 125 -18.80 14.25 14.56
C ALA A 125 -17.52 13.39 14.64
N LEU A 126 -16.76 13.25 13.55
CA LEU A 126 -15.49 12.51 13.53
C LEU A 126 -14.33 13.31 14.14
N GLY A 127 -14.43 14.65 14.21
CA GLY A 127 -13.33 15.50 14.67
C GLY A 127 -12.06 15.43 13.81
N LEU A 128 -12.14 14.87 12.60
CA LEU A 128 -11.03 14.80 11.65
C LEU A 128 -10.78 16.18 11.05
N ARG A 129 -9.56 16.69 11.18
CA ARG A 129 -9.16 17.92 10.47
C ARG A 129 -8.88 17.61 9.02
N THR A 130 -9.37 18.43 8.10
CA THR A 130 -9.16 18.30 6.65
C THR A 130 -8.45 19.53 6.07
N PRO A 131 -7.75 19.42 4.92
CA PRO A 131 -7.49 18.17 4.18
C PRO A 131 -6.60 17.22 4.97
N ALA A 132 -6.87 15.91 4.88
CA ALA A 132 -6.06 14.86 5.49
C ALA A 132 -5.65 13.82 4.46
N LEU A 133 -4.39 13.40 4.50
CA LEU A 133 -3.93 12.24 3.73
C LEU A 133 -4.68 11.00 4.20
N TRP A 134 -5.12 10.15 3.27
CA TRP A 134 -5.64 8.83 3.57
C TRP A 134 -4.69 7.76 3.02
N GLU A 135 -4.30 6.82 3.89
CA GLU A 135 -3.45 5.68 3.55
C GLU A 135 -4.13 4.39 4.02
N CYS A 136 -4.30 3.42 3.12
CA CYS A 136 -4.98 2.17 3.35
C CYS A 136 -4.02 0.98 3.27
N LYS A 137 -4.11 0.05 4.22
CA LYS A 137 -3.36 -1.20 4.19
C LYS A 137 -4.26 -2.38 4.50
N THR A 138 -3.97 -3.51 3.86
CA THR A 138 -4.58 -4.78 4.20
C THR A 138 -3.55 -5.68 4.86
N MET A 139 -3.93 -6.29 5.98
CA MET A 139 -3.01 -7.03 6.82
C MET A 139 -3.59 -8.40 7.15
N ASN A 140 -2.72 -9.38 7.40
CA ASN A 140 -3.16 -10.58 8.08
C ASN A 140 -3.49 -10.27 9.55
N ALA A 141 -4.22 -11.15 10.21
CA ALA A 141 -4.70 -10.94 11.57
C ALA A 141 -3.57 -10.71 12.59
N LYS A 142 -2.37 -11.30 12.38
CA LYS A 142 -1.22 -11.07 13.26
C LYS A 142 -0.75 -9.62 13.19
N ASN A 143 -0.46 -9.13 11.98
CA ASN A 143 0.00 -7.76 11.77
C ASN A 143 -1.09 -6.75 12.13
N TRP A 144 -2.34 -7.05 11.81
CA TRP A 144 -3.47 -6.18 12.16
C TRP A 144 -3.60 -6.00 13.67
N ARG A 145 -3.57 -7.09 14.46
CA ARG A 145 -3.63 -7.01 15.93
C ARG A 145 -2.46 -6.24 16.52
N GLU A 146 -1.26 -6.41 15.97
CA GLU A 146 -0.10 -5.64 16.40
C GLU A 146 -0.27 -4.15 16.13
N THR A 147 -0.76 -3.79 14.93
CA THR A 147 -1.05 -2.40 14.57
C THR A 147 -2.12 -1.78 15.45
N VAL A 148 -3.23 -2.49 15.71
CA VAL A 148 -4.27 -2.02 16.64
C VAL A 148 -3.72 -1.81 18.05
N ALA A 149 -2.84 -2.69 18.52
CA ALA A 149 -2.31 -2.62 19.88
C ALA A 149 -1.26 -1.54 20.10
N LYS A 150 -0.47 -1.20 19.08
CA LYS A 150 0.71 -0.32 19.21
C LYS A 150 0.65 0.95 18.36
N GLY A 151 -0.31 1.06 17.44
CA GLY A 151 -0.35 2.05 16.38
C GLY A 151 0.64 1.76 15.24
N VAL A 152 0.37 2.29 14.05
CA VAL A 152 1.15 2.04 12.83
C VAL A 152 2.60 2.50 12.95
N THR A 153 2.88 3.60 13.65
CA THR A 153 4.25 4.13 13.80
C THR A 153 5.18 3.15 14.48
N VAL A 154 4.70 2.44 15.51
CA VAL A 154 5.50 1.44 16.22
C VAL A 154 5.44 0.08 15.51
N ALA A 155 4.25 -0.34 15.08
CA ALA A 155 4.06 -1.67 14.50
C ALA A 155 4.64 -1.82 13.09
N LYS A 156 4.65 -0.73 12.32
CA LYS A 156 5.04 -0.65 10.90
C LYS A 156 5.73 0.70 10.59
N PRO A 157 6.95 0.96 11.12
CA PRO A 157 7.65 2.23 10.90
C PRO A 157 7.80 2.63 9.42
N VAL A 158 7.93 1.65 8.53
CA VAL A 158 7.97 1.88 7.07
C VAL A 158 6.71 2.58 6.53
N TYR A 159 5.52 2.29 7.08
CA TYR A 159 4.28 2.94 6.68
C TYR A 159 4.15 4.34 7.28
N ALA A 160 4.64 4.55 8.51
CA ALA A 160 4.70 5.90 9.07
C ALA A 160 5.64 6.81 8.27
N ALA A 161 6.82 6.32 7.88
CA ALA A 161 7.73 7.05 7.00
C ALA A 161 7.09 7.35 5.63
N GLN A 162 6.35 6.39 5.05
CA GLN A 162 5.60 6.61 3.81
C GLN A 162 4.55 7.72 3.97
N ILE A 163 3.74 7.69 5.03
CA ILE A 163 2.73 8.70 5.35
C ILE A 163 3.37 10.08 5.49
N ALA A 164 4.46 10.20 6.26
CA ALA A 164 5.18 11.46 6.44
C ALA A 164 5.72 12.01 5.12
N LEU A 165 6.37 11.17 4.31
CA LEU A 165 6.85 11.57 2.97
C LEU A 165 5.70 12.05 2.09
N TYR A 166 4.54 11.41 2.16
CA TYR A 166 3.38 11.79 1.37
C TYR A 166 2.83 13.14 1.84
N GLN A 167 2.70 13.38 3.14
CA GLN A 167 2.29 14.68 3.66
C GLN A 167 3.27 15.79 3.25
N ALA A 168 4.57 15.55 3.40
CA ALA A 168 5.61 16.52 3.07
C ALA A 168 5.61 16.90 1.57
N TYR A 169 5.58 15.91 0.68
CA TYR A 169 5.68 16.15 -0.76
C TYR A 169 4.34 16.53 -1.42
N MET A 170 3.21 16.30 -0.75
CA MET A 170 1.90 16.72 -1.25
C MET A 170 1.53 18.15 -0.83
N GLU A 171 2.18 18.74 0.18
CA GLU A 171 1.86 20.08 0.71
C GLU A 171 1.75 21.17 -0.37
N ALA A 172 2.68 21.19 -1.33
CA ALA A 172 2.65 22.17 -2.42
C ALA A 172 1.42 22.02 -3.35
N THR A 173 0.85 20.82 -3.44
CA THR A 173 -0.32 20.52 -4.28
C THR A 173 -1.63 20.55 -3.47
N VAL A 174 -1.55 20.25 -2.18
CA VAL A 174 -2.69 20.18 -1.24
C VAL A 174 -2.30 20.95 0.02
N PRO A 175 -2.41 22.30 -0.02
CA PRO A 175 -2.01 23.14 1.11
C PRO A 175 -2.72 22.76 2.40
N GLY A 176 -1.97 22.63 3.50
CA GLY A 176 -2.46 22.26 4.81
C GLY A 176 -2.47 20.75 5.11
N ILE A 177 -2.15 19.89 4.14
CA ILE A 177 -2.16 18.42 4.34
C ILE A 177 -1.11 17.96 5.38
N SER A 178 0.02 18.66 5.49
CA SER A 178 1.06 18.38 6.49
C SER A 178 0.76 18.98 7.87
N ALA A 179 -0.18 19.92 7.96
CA ALA A 179 -0.63 20.51 9.23
C ALA A 179 -1.68 19.65 9.95
N ASN A 180 -2.25 18.65 9.27
CA ASN A 180 -3.28 17.75 9.80
C ASN A 180 -2.74 16.32 9.92
N PRO A 181 -3.16 15.54 10.93
CA PRO A 181 -2.84 14.12 10.97
C PRO A 181 -3.42 13.38 9.76
N ALA A 182 -2.68 12.40 9.23
CA ALA A 182 -3.19 11.50 8.21
C ALA A 182 -4.20 10.51 8.83
N LEU A 183 -5.20 10.10 8.05
CA LEU A 183 -6.10 8.99 8.37
C LEU A 183 -5.48 7.69 7.85
N PHE A 184 -4.99 6.85 8.76
CA PHE A 184 -4.54 5.50 8.42
C PHE A 184 -5.69 4.50 8.58
N THR A 185 -5.86 3.61 7.62
CA THR A 185 -6.86 2.53 7.65
C THR A 185 -6.19 1.17 7.48
N ALA A 186 -6.49 0.22 8.37
CA ALA A 186 -6.05 -1.16 8.28
C ALA A 186 -7.23 -2.14 8.23
N ILE A 187 -7.30 -2.93 7.17
CA ILE A 187 -8.30 -4.01 7.01
C ILE A 187 -7.68 -5.35 7.37
N ASN A 188 -8.31 -6.08 8.29
CA ASN A 188 -7.93 -7.45 8.60
C ASN A 188 -8.46 -8.40 7.51
N LYS A 189 -7.58 -9.05 6.77
CA LYS A 189 -7.96 -9.97 5.68
C LYS A 189 -8.58 -11.27 6.16
N ASP A 190 -8.39 -11.61 7.42
CA ASP A 190 -8.90 -12.86 7.99
C ASP A 190 -10.31 -12.68 8.60
N THR A 191 -10.67 -11.47 9.04
CA THR A 191 -11.92 -11.19 9.79
C THR A 191 -12.76 -10.04 9.23
N ALA A 192 -12.24 -9.29 8.26
CA ALA A 192 -12.82 -8.05 7.72
C ALA A 192 -12.99 -6.91 8.75
N GLU A 193 -12.36 -7.02 9.92
CA GLU A 193 -12.34 -5.93 10.90
C GLU A 193 -11.58 -4.71 10.35
N LEU A 194 -12.11 -3.53 10.63
CA LEU A 194 -11.53 -2.24 10.26
C LEU A 194 -10.87 -1.61 11.47
N HIS A 195 -9.69 -1.05 11.26
CA HIS A 195 -9.02 -0.17 12.20
C HIS A 195 -8.72 1.16 11.51
N HIS A 196 -9.00 2.26 12.22
CA HIS A 196 -8.68 3.61 11.77
C HIS A 196 -7.92 4.32 12.89
N GLU A 197 -6.85 5.02 12.54
CA GLU A 197 -6.10 5.87 13.48
C GLU A 197 -5.61 7.15 12.81
N LEU A 198 -5.41 8.19 13.60
CA LEU A 198 -4.80 9.43 13.15
C LEU A 198 -3.28 9.37 13.37
N VAL A 199 -2.52 9.60 12.32
CA VAL A 199 -1.05 9.59 12.35
C VAL A 199 -0.57 11.03 12.24
N PRO A 200 0.00 11.62 13.31
CA PRO A 200 0.61 12.94 13.24
C PRO A 200 1.76 12.97 12.22
N PHE A 201 1.94 14.11 11.58
CA PHE A 201 3.10 14.34 10.72
C PHE A 201 4.37 14.47 11.58
N ASP A 202 5.44 13.76 11.19
CA ASP A 202 6.77 13.75 11.81
C ASP A 202 7.85 13.61 10.72
#